data_AF-A0A9D4V990-F1
#
_entry.id   AF-A0A9D4V990-F1
#
_cell.length_a   1.000
_cell.length_b   1.000
_cell.length_c   1.000
_cell.angle_alpha   90.00
_cell.angle_beta   90.00
_cell.angle_gamma   90.00
#
_symmetry.space_group_name_H-M   'P 1'
#
loop_
_entity.id
_entity.type
_entity.pdbx_description
1 polymer ?
#
loop_
_entity_poly.entity_id
_entity_poly.type
_entity_poly.pdbx_seq_one_letter_code
_entity_poly.pdbx_strand_id
1 'polypeptide(L)'
;MRTALFRMAPSGAVAVGAVSQEQKISSTLPQRRKLSVAVIGAGAGGLTATRELTPVVICNGHYFQPKLPLIPGIEKWPGTQLHSHNYRVPQPFVDQ
;
A
#
# COMPACT_ATOMS: atom_id res chain seq x y z
N MET A 1 -6.26 16.64 -21.07
CA MET A 1 -6.13 15.80 -19.86
C MET A 1 -4.68 15.85 -19.41
N ARG A 2 -4.40 16.36 -18.19
CA ARG A 2 -3.02 16.41 -17.66
C ARG A 2 -2.79 15.15 -16.84
N THR A 3 -2.11 14.18 -17.43
CA THR A 3 -1.64 12.98 -16.73
C THR A 3 -0.51 13.39 -15.78
N ALA A 4 -0.73 13.32 -14.47
CA ALA A 4 0.35 13.44 -13.51
C ALA A 4 1.13 12.11 -13.51
N LEU A 5 2.14 12.02 -14.37
CA LEU A 5 3.07 10.89 -14.39
C LEU A 5 3.99 11.01 -13.18
N PHE A 6 3.62 10.40 -12.06
CA PHE A 6 4.52 10.21 -10.93
C PHE A 6 5.55 9.14 -11.32
N ARG A 7 6.80 9.54 -11.55
CA ARG A 7 7.92 8.60 -11.67
C ARG A 7 8.12 7.93 -10.31
N MET A 8 7.70 6.66 -10.22
CA MET A 8 7.94 5.79 -9.09
C MET A 8 9.44 5.45 -9.03
N ALA A 9 10.11 5.79 -7.93
CA ALA A 9 11.45 5.28 -7.65
C ALA A 9 11.33 3.79 -7.24
N PRO A 10 12.30 2.93 -7.60
CA PRO A 10 12.23 1.50 -7.36
C PRO A 10 12.69 1.19 -5.94
N SER A 11 11.90 1.54 -4.93
CA SER A 11 12.01 0.99 -3.57
C SER A 11 10.71 1.25 -2.82
N GLY A 12 10.17 0.18 -2.26
CA GLY A 12 8.77 0.03 -1.91
C GLY A 12 8.26 0.88 -0.74
N ALA A 13 6.94 0.75 -0.57
CA ALA A 13 6.06 1.35 0.44
C ALA A 13 5.72 2.84 0.25
N VAL A 14 4.53 3.09 -0.34
CA VAL A 14 3.81 4.35 -0.19
C VAL A 14 2.77 4.13 0.92
N ALA A 15 2.99 4.74 2.08
CA ALA A 15 1.99 4.79 3.14
C ALA A 15 1.01 5.93 2.85
N VAL A 16 -0.26 5.60 2.58
CA VAL A 16 -1.35 6.59 2.51
C VAL A 16 -1.91 6.73 3.93
N GLY A 17 -1.45 7.73 4.67
CA GLY A 17 -1.88 8.00 6.04
C GLY A 17 -3.24 8.70 6.12
N ALA A 18 -4.09 8.17 7.02
CA ALA A 18 -5.31 8.70 7.64
C ALA A 18 -6.09 9.85 6.93
N VAL A 19 -7.32 9.52 6.52
CA VAL A 19 -8.36 10.50 6.17
C VAL A 19 -8.99 11.00 7.48
N SER A 20 -8.65 12.21 7.93
CA SER A 20 -9.44 12.93 8.95
C SER A 20 -10.60 13.62 8.23
N GLN A 21 -11.84 13.31 8.64
CA GLN A 21 -13.05 13.81 8.00
C GLN A 21 -13.91 14.53 9.02
N GLU A 22 -14.12 15.82 8.83
CA GLU A 22 -15.16 16.55 9.53
C GLU A 22 -15.63 17.71 8.67
N GLN A 23 -16.81 17.63 8.03
CA GLN A 23 -17.53 18.80 7.51
C GLN A 23 -19.05 18.63 7.50
N LYS A 24 -19.70 19.63 8.10
CA LYS A 24 -21.14 19.91 8.22
C LYS A 24 -21.75 20.14 6.84
N ILE A 25 -22.82 19.40 6.52
CA ILE A 25 -23.46 19.41 5.20
C ILE A 25 -24.41 20.63 5.11
N SER A 26 -24.12 21.55 4.19
CA SER A 26 -25.02 22.64 3.76
C SER A 26 -25.33 22.49 2.27
N SER A 27 -26.55 22.84 1.90
CA SER A 27 -27.35 22.34 0.77
C SER A 27 -27.00 22.90 -0.62
N THR A 28 -25.78 22.69 -1.10
CA THR A 28 -25.43 23.05 -2.50
C THR A 28 -24.65 21.89 -3.13
N LEU A 29 -24.90 21.62 -4.42
CA LEU A 29 -24.34 20.59 -5.33
C LEU A 29 -23.16 19.78 -4.78
N PRO A 30 -23.09 18.43 -4.94
CA PRO A 30 -22.03 17.62 -4.35
C PRO A 30 -20.65 18.15 -4.76
N GLN A 31 -20.04 18.91 -3.86
CA GLN A 31 -18.73 19.52 -4.05
C GLN A 31 -17.79 18.37 -4.37
N ARG A 32 -17.27 18.32 -5.59
CA ARG A 32 -16.41 17.22 -6.05
C ARG A 32 -15.27 17.09 -5.04
N ARG A 33 -15.24 15.98 -4.30
CA ARG A 33 -14.35 15.80 -3.13
C ARG A 33 -12.91 15.98 -3.59
N LYS A 34 -12.25 17.01 -3.07
CA LYS A 34 -10.81 17.19 -3.20
C LYS A 34 -10.13 16.28 -2.19
N LEU A 35 -9.07 15.61 -2.63
CA LEU A 35 -8.27 14.74 -1.78
C LEU A 35 -6.91 15.36 -1.58
N SER A 36 -6.51 15.51 -0.32
CA SER A 36 -5.14 15.85 0.04
C SER A 36 -4.29 14.59 0.01
N VAL A 37 -3.26 14.56 -0.83
CA VAL A 37 -2.34 13.42 -0.98
C VAL A 37 -0.95 13.85 -0.51
N ALA A 38 -0.42 13.18 0.50
CA ALA A 38 0.95 13.33 0.97
C ALA A 38 1.86 12.27 0.34
N VAL A 39 3.02 12.70 -0.16
CA VAL A 39 4.09 11.85 -0.67
C VAL A 39 5.25 11.93 0.31
N ILE A 40 5.62 10.79 0.87
CA ILE A 40 6.72 10.67 1.83
C ILE A 40 7.87 9.92 1.13
N GLY A 41 9.02 10.57 0.98
CA GLY A 41 10.21 9.96 0.39
C GLY A 41 10.91 9.02 1.37
N ALA A 42 11.34 7.85 0.90
CA ALA A 42 11.99 6.80 1.70
C ALA A 42 13.48 7.09 2.07
N GLY A 43 13.88 8.36 2.15
CA GLY A 43 15.22 8.76 2.57
C GLY A 43 15.30 9.01 4.08
N ALA A 44 16.51 9.03 4.64
CA ALA A 44 16.76 9.26 6.07
C ALA A 44 16.14 10.58 6.63
N GLY A 45 15.80 11.53 5.76
CA GLY A 45 15.17 12.80 6.13
C GLY A 45 13.64 12.85 6.00
N GLY A 46 12.96 11.77 5.58
CA GLY A 46 11.49 11.70 5.58
C GLY A 46 10.78 12.86 4.86
N LEU A 47 11.33 13.34 3.74
CA LEU A 47 10.77 14.49 3.01
C LEU A 47 9.30 14.23 2.65
N THR A 48 8.43 15.14 3.09
CA THR A 48 6.99 15.04 2.86
C THR A 48 6.52 16.19 1.98
N ALA A 49 5.75 15.88 0.94
CA ALA A 49 5.11 16.86 0.06
C ALA A 49 3.61 16.57 -0.07
N THR A 50 2.76 17.56 0.19
CA THR A 50 1.30 17.41 0.14
C THR A 50 0.71 18.14 -1.07
N ARG A 51 -0.29 17.53 -1.73
CA ARG A 51 -1.00 18.13 -2.86
C ARG A 51 -2.49 17.81 -2.84
N GLU A 52 -3.32 18.81 -3.15
CA GLU A 52 -4.75 18.63 -3.40
C GLU A 52 -4.97 18.14 -4.84
N LEU A 53 -5.59 16.96 -4.99
CA LEU A 53 -5.82 16.33 -6.28
C LEU A 53 -7.30 16.01 -6.48
N THR A 54 -7.75 16.16 -7.72
CA THR A 54 -9.10 15.74 -8.15
C THR A 54 -9.06 15.46 -9.65
N PRO A 55 -9.35 14.24 -10.11
CA PRO A 55 -9.56 12.98 -9.36
C PRO A 55 -8.25 12.30 -8.92
N VAL A 56 -8.37 11.25 -8.10
CA VAL A 56 -7.26 10.34 -7.70
C VAL A 56 -7.64 8.92 -8.05
N VAL A 57 -6.67 8.12 -8.51
CA VAL A 57 -6.81 6.68 -8.77
C VAL A 57 -5.79 5.94 -7.92
N ILE A 58 -6.21 4.87 -7.23
CA ILE A 58 -5.35 4.08 -6.34
C ILE A 58 -4.89 2.82 -7.08
N CYS A 59 -3.58 2.66 -7.22
CA CYS A 59 -2.93 1.54 -7.92
C CYS A 59 -1.82 0.89 -7.07
N ASN A 60 -2.04 0.74 -5.76
CA ASN A 60 -1.05 0.21 -4.81
C ASN A 60 -0.75 -1.29 -4.97
N GLY A 61 -1.67 -2.05 -5.57
CA GLY A 61 -1.60 -3.51 -5.65
C GLY A 61 -2.11 -4.20 -4.37
N HIS A 62 -2.62 -5.42 -4.51
CA HIS A 62 -3.35 -6.13 -3.45
C HIS A 62 -2.65 -7.41 -2.94
N TYR A 63 -1.56 -7.84 -3.59
CA TYR A 63 -0.91 -9.15 -3.35
C TYR A 63 0.46 -9.04 -2.67
N PHE A 64 0.77 -7.89 -2.06
CA PHE A 64 2.01 -7.70 -1.33
C PHE A 64 1.93 -8.22 0.11
N GLN A 65 0.81 -8.03 0.81
CA GLN A 65 0.67 -8.47 2.20
C GLN A 65 0.21 -9.94 2.25
N PRO A 66 0.99 -10.85 2.87
CA PRO A 66 0.58 -12.23 3.07
C PRO A 66 -0.70 -12.32 3.91
N LYS A 67 -1.61 -13.20 3.50
CA LYS A 67 -2.81 -13.56 4.29
C LYS A 67 -2.56 -14.93 4.90
N LEU A 68 -2.12 -14.95 6.15
CA LEU A 68 -1.85 -16.20 6.88
C LEU A 68 -3.10 -16.64 7.64
N PRO A 69 -3.56 -17.89 7.45
CA PRO A 69 -4.65 -18.43 8.25
C PRO A 69 -4.17 -18.75 9.68
N LEU A 70 -5.07 -18.59 10.66
CA LEU A 70 -4.84 -19.09 12.01
C LEU A 70 -5.21 -20.58 12.05
N ILE A 71 -4.20 -21.45 12.14
CA ILE A 71 -4.37 -22.89 12.24
C ILE A 71 -3.86 -23.33 13.62
N PRO A 72 -4.71 -23.90 14.49
CA PRO A 72 -4.27 -24.36 15.81
C PRO A 72 -3.18 -25.43 15.70
N GLY A 73 -2.08 -25.28 16.45
CA GLY A 73 -0.99 -26.24 16.46
C GLY A 73 -0.02 -26.13 15.26
N ILE A 74 -0.20 -25.12 14.39
CA ILE A 74 0.65 -24.94 13.21
C ILE A 74 2.11 -24.67 13.58
N GLU A 75 2.36 -24.08 14.75
CA GLU A 75 3.69 -23.87 15.31
C GLU A 75 4.44 -25.18 15.62
N LYS A 76 3.73 -26.32 15.74
CA LYS A 76 4.31 -27.64 15.99
C LYS A 76 4.61 -28.42 14.70
N TRP A 77 4.27 -27.87 13.54
CA TRP A 77 4.51 -28.52 12.26
C TRP A 77 6.03 -28.68 12.02
N PRO A 78 6.54 -29.89 11.75
CA PRO A 78 7.98 -30.14 11.66
C PRO A 78 8.61 -29.65 10.35
N GLY A 79 7.81 -29.33 9.33
CA GLY A 79 8.29 -28.88 8.03
C GLY A 79 8.37 -27.36 7.87
N THR A 80 8.93 -26.91 6.74
CA THR A 80 9.02 -25.49 6.40
C THR A 80 7.64 -24.91 6.05
N GLN A 81 7.31 -23.78 6.66
CA GLN A 81 6.12 -22.99 6.32
C GLN A 81 6.52 -21.78 5.49
N LEU A 82 5.94 -21.64 4.30
CA LEU A 82 6.25 -20.55 3.37
C LEU A 82 4.97 -20.00 2.74
N HIS A 83 4.84 -18.68 2.69
CA HIS A 83 3.82 -18.01 1.88
C HIS A 83 4.37 -17.71 0.48
N SER A 84 3.55 -17.81 -0.57
CA SER A 84 3.96 -17.57 -1.97
C SER A 84 4.65 -16.22 -2.18
N HIS A 85 4.26 -15.19 -1.43
CA HIS A 85 4.93 -13.89 -1.39
C HIS A 85 6.44 -13.95 -1.11
N ASN A 86 6.92 -14.97 -0.39
CA ASN A 86 8.32 -15.14 0.00
C ASN A 86 9.09 -16.08 -0.94
N TYR A 87 8.41 -16.81 -1.83
CA TYR A 87 9.07 -17.68 -2.80
C TYR A 87 9.78 -16.84 -3.87
N ARG A 88 11.05 -17.16 -4.15
CA ARG A 88 11.88 -16.43 -5.14
C ARG A 88 12.59 -17.36 -6.10
N VAL A 89 13.18 -18.43 -5.58
CA VAL A 89 13.98 -19.37 -6.36
C VAL A 89 13.77 -20.81 -5.85
N PRO A 90 13.86 -21.83 -6.72
CA PRO A 90 13.56 -23.22 -6.36
C PRO A 90 14.67 -23.94 -5.59
N GLN A 91 15.93 -23.47 -5.64
CA GLN A 91 17.12 -24.18 -5.14
C GLN A 91 17.00 -24.68 -3.69
N PRO A 92 16.40 -23.95 -2.73
CA PRO A 92 16.23 -24.44 -1.36
C PRO A 92 15.29 -25.64 -1.20
N PHE A 93 14.52 -26.00 -2.23
CA PHE A 93 13.46 -27.02 -2.19
C PHE A 93 13.78 -28.25 -3.07
N VAL A 94 15.01 -28.40 -3.56
CA VAL A 94 15.38 -29.44 -4.53
C VAL A 94 15.30 -30.85 -3.94
N ASP A 95 15.63 -31.01 -2.66
CA ASP A 95 15.68 -32.29 -1.95
C ASP A 95 14.67 -32.40 -0.79
N GLN A 96 13.63 -31.56 -0.81
CA GLN A 96 12.58 -31.52 0.23
C GLN A 96 11.42 -32.47 -0.06
#